data_AF-A0A6J3BCM2-F1
#
_entry.id   AF-A0A6J3BCM2-F1
#
_cell.length_a   1.000
_cell.length_b   1.000
_cell.length_c   1.000
_cell.angle_alpha   90.00
_cell.angle_beta   90.00
_cell.angle_gamma   90.00
#
_symmetry.space_group_name_H-M   'P 1'
#
loop_
_entity.id
_entity.type
_entity.pdbx_description
1 polymer ?
#
loop_
_entity_poly.entity_id
_entity_poly.type
_entity_poly.pdbx_seq_one_letter_code
_entity_poly.pdbx_strand_id
1 'polypeptide(L)'
;MDGCLHCVFTWQKAYSIFHTQGCKHLRRSFSTEKIIHKDRCLPNPSWSKDLRLLFDQFMKKCEDGSWKHLPSSECKSPQRIHSFKTYFLDSKPVKEDQLSQARPFTRSYEVGQGFEYVMFYNDDEKRTVCLFQGGPYLEGPPGFVHGGALATMIDTTLGMCTVSHTGLTMTANLNINFKRPST
;
A
#
# COMPACT_ATOMS: atom_id res chain seq x y z
N MET A 1 24.54 -3.53 -7.41
CA MET A 1 23.86 -4.48 -8.31
C MET A 1 22.41 -4.13 -8.19
N ASP A 2 21.88 -3.46 -9.20
CA ASP A 2 20.79 -2.52 -9.00
C ASP A 2 19.56 -3.15 -9.68
N GLY A 3 18.57 -3.53 -8.87
CA GLY A 3 17.52 -4.48 -9.22
C GLY A 3 16.14 -4.05 -8.73
N CYS A 4 15.72 -2.82 -9.05
CA CYS A 4 14.39 -2.35 -8.64
C CYS A 4 13.28 -3.27 -9.17
N LEU A 5 12.54 -3.89 -8.25
CA LEU A 5 11.61 -4.97 -8.58
C LEU A 5 10.33 -4.42 -9.22
N HIS A 6 10.19 -4.62 -10.53
CA HIS A 6 9.06 -4.07 -11.29
C HIS A 6 7.80 -4.93 -11.17
N CYS A 7 7.14 -4.83 -10.01
CA CYS A 7 5.91 -5.52 -9.65
C CYS A 7 4.65 -4.92 -10.32
N VAL A 8 4.51 -5.16 -11.64
CA VAL A 8 3.29 -4.86 -12.39
C VAL A 8 2.26 -5.99 -12.18
N PHE A 9 1.40 -5.83 -11.19
CA PHE A 9 0.29 -6.78 -10.97
C PHE A 9 -0.88 -6.48 -11.90
N THR A 10 -1.11 -7.37 -12.88
CA THR A 10 -2.32 -7.37 -13.71
C THR A 10 -3.41 -8.21 -13.07
N TRP A 11 -4.62 -7.67 -12.96
CA TRP A 11 -5.76 -8.35 -12.35
C TRP A 11 -6.22 -9.56 -13.20
N GLN A 12 -6.11 -10.77 -12.66
CA GLN A 12 -6.73 -11.97 -13.25
C GLN A 12 -7.48 -12.78 -12.19
N LYS A 13 -8.81 -12.65 -12.24
CA LYS A 13 -9.82 -13.43 -11.49
C LYS A 13 -9.65 -13.50 -9.96
N ALA A 14 -10.10 -12.45 -9.28
CA ALA A 14 -10.57 -12.56 -7.89
C ALA A 14 -12.12 -12.53 -7.84
N TYR A 15 -12.73 -13.70 -7.73
CA TYR A 15 -14.12 -13.93 -7.30
C TYR A 15 -14.01 -14.79 -6.02
N SER A 16 -14.81 -14.68 -4.96
CA SER A 16 -15.96 -13.82 -4.58
C SER A 16 -16.06 -13.88 -3.03
N ILE A 17 -17.00 -13.31 -2.26
CA ILE A 17 -18.29 -12.62 -2.50
C ILE A 17 -18.47 -11.54 -1.41
N PHE A 18 -18.98 -10.34 -1.75
CA PHE A 18 -19.84 -9.54 -0.86
C PHE A 18 -20.65 -8.53 -1.68
N HIS A 19 -21.99 -8.64 -1.66
CA HIS A 19 -22.87 -7.59 -2.17
C HIS A 19 -23.27 -6.65 -1.02
N THR A 20 -22.64 -5.48 -0.92
CA THR A 20 -23.19 -4.34 -0.20
C THR A 20 -23.80 -3.37 -1.21
N GLN A 21 -25.10 -3.11 -1.10
CA GLN A 21 -25.78 -2.16 -2.00
C GLN A 21 -25.30 -0.72 -1.72
N GLY A 22 -25.22 0.08 -2.77
CA GLY A 22 -24.31 1.24 -2.81
C GLY A 22 -24.64 2.39 -1.84
N CYS A 23 -23.60 3.07 -1.39
CA CYS A 23 -23.71 4.33 -0.66
C CYS A 23 -23.27 5.50 -1.56
N LYS A 24 -24.23 6.29 -2.07
CA LYS A 24 -23.96 7.52 -2.81
C LYS A 24 -23.54 8.64 -1.82
N HIS A 25 -22.49 9.38 -2.17
CA HIS A 25 -22.08 10.67 -1.58
C HIS A 25 -22.26 10.88 -0.06
N LEU A 26 -21.15 10.83 0.69
CA LEU A 26 -20.97 11.68 1.88
C LEU A 26 -19.71 12.54 1.76
N ARG A 27 -19.80 13.67 1.05
CA ARG A 27 -18.77 14.72 1.07
C ARG A 27 -19.05 15.71 2.21
N ARG A 28 -19.06 15.22 3.46
CA ARG A 28 -19.31 16.06 4.65
C ARG A 28 -17.98 16.60 5.20
N SER A 29 -17.66 17.84 4.84
CA SER A 29 -16.47 18.53 5.33
C SER A 29 -16.59 18.81 6.84
N PHE A 30 -15.64 18.32 7.62
CA PHE A 30 -15.38 18.79 8.97
C PHE A 30 -13.91 19.21 9.06
N SER A 31 -13.66 20.39 9.63
CA SER A 31 -12.32 20.94 9.78
C SER A 31 -11.60 20.27 10.94
N THR A 32 -10.87 19.19 10.67
CA THR A 32 -9.86 18.65 11.60
C THR A 32 -8.61 19.53 11.59
N GLU A 33 -7.91 19.62 12.73
CA GLU A 33 -6.63 20.32 12.82
C GLU A 33 -5.62 19.80 11.79
N LYS A 34 -4.73 20.69 11.35
CA LYS A 34 -3.88 20.50 10.17
C LYS A 34 -2.65 19.64 10.48
N ILE A 35 -2.88 18.40 10.94
CA ILE A 35 -1.86 17.36 11.08
C ILE A 35 -1.18 17.20 9.72
N ILE A 36 0.10 17.57 9.65
CA ILE A 36 0.89 17.47 8.42
C ILE A 36 1.25 15.99 8.24
N HIS A 37 0.35 15.25 7.58
CA HIS A 37 0.57 13.86 7.22
C HIS A 37 1.75 13.75 6.23
N LYS A 38 2.94 13.48 6.77
CA LYS A 38 4.13 13.17 5.97
C LYS A 38 3.86 11.92 5.13
N ASP A 39 3.95 12.08 3.82
CA ASP A 39 3.84 10.98 2.88
C ASP A 39 5.19 10.25 2.74
N ARG A 40 5.17 8.92 2.88
CA ARG A 40 6.32 8.04 2.64
C ARG A 40 6.34 7.42 1.24
N CYS A 41 5.40 7.78 0.35
CA CYS A 41 5.39 7.45 -1.08
C CYS A 41 6.14 8.49 -1.96
N LEU A 42 6.99 9.34 -1.38
CA LEU A 42 7.79 10.35 -2.07
C LEU A 42 9.30 10.02 -2.02
N PRO A 43 10.10 10.43 -3.04
CA PRO A 43 11.53 10.17 -3.08
C PRO A 43 12.28 10.69 -1.85
N ASN A 44 13.03 9.81 -1.21
CA ASN A 44 13.91 10.13 -0.08
C ASN A 44 15.36 9.68 -0.39
N PRO A 45 16.39 10.01 0.42
CA PRO A 45 17.79 9.69 0.10
C PRO A 45 18.11 8.21 -0.14
N SER A 46 17.35 7.27 0.44
CA SER A 46 17.59 5.83 0.30
C SER A 46 17.18 5.22 -1.05
N TRP A 47 16.34 5.92 -1.83
CA TRP A 47 15.86 5.39 -3.11
C TRP A 47 17.01 5.27 -4.12
N SER A 48 17.12 4.09 -4.72
CA SER A 48 18.00 3.78 -5.85
C SER A 48 17.70 4.68 -7.06
N LYS A 49 18.65 4.74 -7.99
CA LYS A 49 18.47 5.48 -9.27
C LYS A 49 17.28 4.93 -10.05
N ASP A 50 17.13 3.62 -10.08
CA ASP A 50 16.04 2.93 -10.78
C ASP A 50 14.68 3.26 -10.16
N LEU A 51 14.53 3.17 -8.83
CA LEU A 51 13.25 3.49 -8.17
C LEU A 51 12.83 4.95 -8.41
N ARG A 52 13.79 5.89 -8.46
CA ARG A 52 13.54 7.29 -8.84
C ARG A 52 13.10 7.41 -10.29
N LEU A 53 13.88 6.86 -11.23
CA LEU A 53 13.59 6.90 -12.66
C LEU A 53 12.20 6.34 -12.98
N LEU A 54 11.82 5.25 -12.33
CA LEU A 54 10.52 4.60 -12.49
C LEU A 54 9.40 5.42 -11.82
N PHE A 55 9.65 6.05 -10.66
CA PHE A 55 8.74 7.02 -10.07
C PHE A 55 8.50 8.21 -11.01
N ASP A 56 9.55 8.81 -11.58
CA ASP A 56 9.46 9.95 -12.50
C ASP A 56 8.67 9.56 -13.77
N GLN A 57 8.89 8.36 -14.32
CA GLN A 57 8.10 7.81 -15.43
C GLN A 57 6.61 7.66 -15.09
N PHE A 58 6.27 7.16 -13.90
CA PHE A 58 4.88 7.01 -13.48
C PHE A 58 4.23 8.34 -13.06
N MET A 59 4.99 9.29 -12.50
CA MET A 59 4.52 10.66 -12.25
C MET A 59 4.19 11.37 -13.57
N LYS A 60 5.01 11.20 -14.61
CA LYS A 60 4.67 11.69 -15.96
C LYS A 60 3.38 11.08 -16.50
N LYS A 61 3.13 9.78 -16.23
CA LYS A 61 1.85 9.13 -16.58
C LYS A 61 0.65 9.61 -15.74
N CYS A 62 0.85 10.42 -14.69
CA CYS A 62 -0.24 11.10 -13.98
C CYS A 62 -0.62 12.45 -14.61
N GLU A 63 0.16 12.99 -15.56
CA GLU A 63 -0.09 14.31 -16.19
C GLU A 63 -1.41 14.34 -16.98
N ASP A 64 -1.81 13.21 -17.58
CA ASP A 64 -3.09 13.05 -18.29
C ASP A 64 -4.28 12.65 -17.37
N GLY A 65 -4.01 12.43 -16.07
CA GLY A 65 -5.00 12.02 -15.08
C GLY A 65 -5.43 10.55 -15.12
N SER A 66 -4.95 9.75 -16.07
CA SER A 66 -5.27 8.32 -16.17
C SER A 66 -4.64 7.51 -15.04
N TRP A 67 -3.41 7.87 -14.63
CA TRP A 67 -2.76 7.34 -13.43
C TRP A 67 -2.84 8.34 -12.26
N LYS A 68 -2.95 7.78 -11.05
CA LYS A 68 -3.03 8.53 -9.79
C LYS A 68 -2.02 7.96 -8.80
N HIS A 69 -1.11 8.81 -8.32
CA HIS A 69 -0.22 8.49 -7.20
C HIS A 69 -1.03 8.25 -5.93
N LEU A 70 -0.66 7.22 -5.16
CA LEU A 70 -1.31 6.86 -3.89
C LEU A 70 -0.42 7.22 -2.69
N PRO A 71 -0.75 8.24 -1.90
CA PRO A 71 0.04 8.63 -0.72
C PRO A 71 -0.11 7.61 0.43
N SER A 72 0.94 7.48 1.23
CA SER A 72 1.05 6.57 2.38
C SER A 72 1.56 7.31 3.61
N SER A 73 0.63 7.70 4.48
CA SER A 73 0.93 8.29 5.78
C SER A 73 1.35 7.23 6.82
N GLU A 74 2.23 7.62 7.75
CA GLU A 74 2.69 6.78 8.87
C GLU A 74 1.54 6.41 9.83
N CYS A 75 0.57 7.32 9.99
CA CYS A 75 -0.62 7.10 10.81
C CYS A 75 -1.80 6.65 9.94
N LYS A 76 -2.61 5.71 10.46
CA LYS A 76 -3.91 5.36 9.91
C LYS A 76 -4.86 6.54 10.13
N SER A 77 -5.55 7.04 9.09
CA SER A 77 -6.48 8.15 9.30
C SER A 77 -7.59 7.78 10.30
N PRO A 78 -8.00 8.67 11.21
CA PRO A 78 -9.03 8.38 12.22
C PRO A 78 -10.32 7.83 11.61
N GLN A 79 -10.69 8.32 10.42
CA GLN A 79 -11.84 7.87 9.65
C GLN A 79 -11.68 6.42 9.18
N ARG A 80 -10.50 6.01 8.68
CA ARG A 80 -10.24 4.62 8.27
C ARG A 80 -10.23 3.67 9.47
N ILE A 81 -9.70 4.10 10.63
CA ILE A 81 -9.79 3.33 11.88
C ILE A 81 -11.26 3.18 12.30
N HIS A 82 -12.02 4.27 12.31
CA HIS A 82 -13.42 4.27 12.75
C HIS A 82 -14.28 3.37 11.85
N SER A 83 -14.20 3.51 10.52
CA SER A 83 -14.96 2.63 9.61
C SER A 83 -14.57 1.15 9.79
N PHE A 84 -13.29 0.83 9.95
CA PHE A 84 -12.88 -0.56 10.19
C PHE A 84 -13.38 -1.10 11.54
N LYS A 85 -13.31 -0.31 12.62
CA LYS A 85 -13.93 -0.65 13.91
C LYS A 85 -15.43 -0.91 13.74
N THR A 86 -16.18 -0.02 13.08
CA THR A 86 -17.64 -0.11 12.93
C THR A 86 -18.11 -1.29 12.07
N TYR A 87 -17.34 -1.70 11.05
CA TYR A 87 -17.76 -2.75 10.11
C TYR A 87 -17.13 -4.14 10.33
N PHE A 88 -15.98 -4.24 11.03
CA PHE A 88 -15.22 -5.50 11.13
C PHE A 88 -14.84 -5.91 12.56
N LEU A 89 -15.18 -5.12 13.59
CA LEU A 89 -14.86 -5.45 14.98
C LEU A 89 -16.08 -5.24 15.90
N ASP A 90 -16.60 -6.33 16.47
CA ASP A 90 -17.64 -6.28 17.51
C ASP A 90 -17.12 -5.64 18.81
N SER A 91 -17.16 -4.31 18.83
CA SER A 91 -17.36 -3.40 19.98
C SER A 91 -16.59 -3.64 21.29
N LYS A 92 -15.52 -4.44 21.29
CA LYS A 92 -14.57 -4.51 22.41
C LYS A 92 -13.67 -3.26 22.40
N PRO A 93 -13.57 -2.50 23.52
CA PRO A 93 -12.70 -1.33 23.59
C PRO A 93 -11.24 -1.75 23.60
N VAL A 94 -10.59 -1.70 22.43
CA VAL A 94 -9.12 -1.69 22.32
C VAL A 94 -8.61 -0.45 23.05
N LYS A 95 -7.74 -0.64 24.05
CA LYS A 95 -7.19 0.45 24.87
C LYS A 95 -6.53 1.50 23.97
N GLU A 96 -6.87 2.77 24.19
CA GLU A 96 -6.43 3.91 23.37
C GLU A 96 -4.89 3.94 23.23
N ASP A 97 -4.18 3.65 24.33
CA ASP A 97 -2.72 3.56 24.42
C ASP A 97 -2.11 2.63 23.35
N GLN A 98 -2.73 1.48 23.09
CA GLN A 98 -2.24 0.50 22.11
C GLN A 98 -2.46 0.96 20.67
N LEU A 99 -3.45 1.82 20.42
CA LEU A 99 -3.67 2.41 19.10
C LEU A 99 -2.65 3.51 18.80
N SER A 100 -2.14 4.22 19.83
CA SER A 100 -1.14 5.28 19.67
C SER A 100 0.20 4.79 19.05
N GLN A 101 0.57 3.53 19.31
CA GLN A 101 1.80 2.92 18.79
C GLN A 101 1.61 2.15 17.47
N ALA A 102 0.36 1.91 17.04
CA ALA A 102 0.02 0.94 16.00
C ALA A 102 0.18 1.47 14.55
N ARG A 103 1.40 1.36 14.01
CA ARG A 103 1.75 1.71 12.61
C ARG A 103 1.31 0.65 11.58
N PRO A 104 1.16 0.99 10.28
CA PRO A 104 1.08 0.00 9.20
C PRO A 104 2.41 -0.77 9.10
N PHE A 105 2.36 -2.11 8.98
CA PHE A 105 3.56 -2.96 9.00
C PHE A 105 4.61 -2.56 7.94
N THR A 106 4.16 -2.24 6.73
CA THR A 106 5.02 -1.76 5.63
C THR A 106 5.67 -0.41 5.89
N ARG A 107 5.25 0.33 6.92
CA ARG A 107 5.82 1.63 7.34
C ARG A 107 6.35 1.63 8.78
N SER A 108 6.55 0.45 9.37
CA SER A 108 7.11 0.30 10.73
C SER A 108 8.64 0.50 10.82
N TYR A 109 9.34 0.47 9.68
CA TYR A 109 10.80 0.62 9.60
C TYR A 109 11.22 2.08 9.39
N GLU A 110 12.47 2.40 9.70
CA GLU A 110 13.04 3.70 9.30
C GLU A 110 13.50 3.71 7.84
N VAL A 111 13.76 4.91 7.33
CA VAL A 111 14.07 5.19 5.92
C VAL A 111 15.23 4.32 5.43
N GLY A 112 15.01 3.62 4.32
CA GLY A 112 15.99 2.71 3.69
C GLY A 112 16.23 1.38 4.40
N GLN A 113 15.71 1.15 5.62
CA GLN A 113 15.92 -0.11 6.35
C GLN A 113 14.95 -1.22 5.93
N GLY A 114 13.69 -0.86 5.65
CA GLY A 114 12.60 -1.79 5.39
C GLY A 114 11.97 -1.60 4.01
N PHE A 115 10.66 -1.39 3.96
CA PHE A 115 9.92 -1.27 2.70
C PHE A 115 9.94 0.17 2.16
N GLU A 116 10.81 0.42 1.19
CA GLU A 116 10.77 1.64 0.37
C GLU A 116 9.87 1.37 -0.85
N TYR A 117 8.72 2.05 -0.91
CA TYR A 117 7.75 1.85 -1.97
C TYR A 117 6.84 3.05 -2.23
N VAL A 118 6.29 3.05 -3.45
CA VAL A 118 5.25 3.95 -3.95
C VAL A 118 4.24 3.13 -4.76
N MET A 119 2.99 3.58 -4.82
CA MET A 119 1.92 2.94 -5.59
C MET A 119 1.24 3.94 -6.53
N PHE A 120 0.86 3.46 -7.70
CA PHE A 120 0.10 4.20 -8.70
C PHE A 120 -1.11 3.39 -9.13
N TYR A 121 -2.29 4.01 -9.21
CA TYR A 121 -3.54 3.38 -9.59
C TYR A 121 -4.09 4.00 -10.88
N ASN A 122 -4.48 3.16 -11.83
CA ASN A 122 -5.27 3.53 -13.00
C ASN A 122 -6.68 2.98 -12.83
N ASP A 123 -7.69 3.85 -12.92
CA ASP A 123 -9.08 3.47 -12.67
C ASP A 123 -9.75 2.83 -13.90
N ASP A 124 -9.38 3.21 -15.12
CA ASP A 124 -9.97 2.62 -16.34
C ASP A 124 -9.49 1.18 -16.55
N GLU A 125 -8.22 0.92 -16.24
CA GLU A 125 -7.61 -0.42 -16.25
C GLU A 125 -7.91 -1.24 -14.98
N LYS A 126 -8.47 -0.63 -13.93
CA LYS A 126 -8.59 -1.18 -12.56
C LYS A 126 -7.28 -1.81 -12.06
N ARG A 127 -6.15 -1.12 -12.29
CA ARG A 127 -4.79 -1.65 -12.06
C ARG A 127 -4.02 -0.80 -11.04
N THR A 128 -3.47 -1.44 -10.00
CA THR A 128 -2.42 -0.85 -9.16
C THR A 128 -1.05 -1.39 -9.56
N VAL A 129 -0.07 -0.50 -9.75
CA VAL A 129 1.35 -0.85 -9.83
C VAL A 129 2.03 -0.39 -8.54
N CYS A 130 2.88 -1.25 -7.97
CA CYS A 130 3.78 -0.86 -6.90
C CYS A 130 5.22 -0.89 -7.39
N LEU A 131 5.94 0.20 -7.18
CA LEU A 131 7.39 0.25 -7.31
C LEU A 131 7.96 -0.01 -5.91
N PHE A 132 8.83 -1.01 -5.78
CA PHE A 132 9.34 -1.48 -4.49
C PHE A 132 10.85 -1.70 -4.53
N GLN A 133 11.51 -1.31 -3.44
CA GLN A 133 12.89 -1.58 -3.11
C GLN A 133 12.95 -2.16 -1.70
N GLY A 134 13.60 -3.32 -1.55
CA GLY A 134 13.87 -3.92 -0.26
C GLY A 134 15.06 -3.26 0.43
N GLY A 135 14.89 -2.84 1.68
CA GLY A 135 15.99 -2.52 2.59
C GLY A 135 16.57 -3.78 3.26
N PRO A 136 17.76 -3.67 3.88
CA PRO A 136 18.50 -4.82 4.42
C PRO A 136 17.76 -5.56 5.55
N TYR A 137 16.82 -4.94 6.27
CA TYR A 137 16.06 -5.62 7.31
C TYR A 137 14.88 -6.45 6.77
N LEU A 138 14.78 -6.60 5.44
CA LEU A 138 13.88 -7.52 4.75
C LEU A 138 14.62 -8.74 4.14
N GLU A 139 15.90 -8.94 4.46
CA GLU A 139 16.70 -10.07 4.01
C GLU A 139 16.14 -11.42 4.52
N GLY A 140 16.27 -12.47 3.71
CA GLY A 140 15.96 -13.85 4.07
C GLY A 140 17.19 -14.74 3.90
N PRO A 141 17.39 -15.38 2.73
CA PRO A 141 18.70 -15.86 2.33
C PRO A 141 19.66 -14.68 2.13
N PRO A 142 20.98 -14.82 2.41
CA PRO A 142 21.94 -13.73 2.24
C PRO A 142 21.92 -13.12 0.84
N GLY A 143 21.76 -11.80 0.76
CA GLY A 143 21.66 -11.03 -0.48
C GLY A 143 20.29 -11.08 -1.18
N PHE A 144 19.24 -11.61 -0.54
CA PHE A 144 17.90 -11.74 -1.15
C PHE A 144 16.77 -11.35 -0.20
N VAL A 145 15.75 -10.68 -0.75
CA VAL A 145 14.53 -10.30 -0.01
C VAL A 145 13.74 -11.54 0.42
N HIS A 146 13.40 -11.60 1.69
CA HIS A 146 12.62 -12.68 2.31
C HIS A 146 11.25 -12.85 1.63
N GLY A 147 10.86 -14.10 1.35
CA GLY A 147 9.59 -14.41 0.68
C GLY A 147 8.37 -13.84 1.40
N GLY A 148 8.39 -13.75 2.74
CA GLY A 148 7.33 -13.09 3.53
C GLY A 148 7.26 -11.57 3.34
N ALA A 149 8.38 -10.90 3.09
CA ALA A 149 8.41 -9.46 2.79
C ALA A 149 7.87 -9.20 1.36
N LEU A 150 8.24 -10.03 0.39
CA LEU A 150 7.63 -10.00 -0.96
C LEU A 150 6.12 -10.27 -0.89
N ALA A 151 5.69 -11.27 -0.12
CA ALA A 151 4.27 -11.56 0.11
C ALA A 151 3.52 -10.39 0.76
N THR A 152 4.15 -9.69 1.71
CA THR A 152 3.60 -8.48 2.34
C THR A 152 3.36 -7.37 1.31
N MET A 153 4.31 -7.16 0.38
CA MET A 153 4.15 -6.16 -0.69
C MET A 153 3.10 -6.56 -1.72
N ILE A 154 2.97 -7.86 -2.05
CA ILE A 154 1.90 -8.38 -2.90
C ILE A 154 0.54 -8.12 -2.23
N ASP A 155 0.35 -8.54 -0.97
CA ASP A 155 -0.88 -8.33 -0.20
C ASP A 155 -1.25 -6.84 -0.11
N THR A 156 -0.30 -5.98 0.27
CA THR A 156 -0.52 -4.53 0.37
C THR A 156 -0.92 -3.92 -0.97
N THR A 157 -0.33 -4.37 -2.09
CA THR A 157 -0.67 -3.84 -3.42
C THR A 157 -2.04 -4.31 -3.90
N LEU A 158 -2.38 -5.58 -3.69
CA LEU A 158 -3.68 -6.14 -4.05
C LEU A 158 -4.80 -5.55 -3.18
N GLY A 159 -4.57 -5.42 -1.86
CA GLY A 159 -5.49 -4.77 -0.93
C GLY A 159 -5.70 -3.28 -1.23
N MET A 160 -4.66 -2.56 -1.68
CA MET A 160 -4.83 -1.18 -2.17
C MET A 160 -5.57 -1.13 -3.52
N CYS A 161 -5.42 -2.14 -4.38
CA CYS A 161 -6.20 -2.26 -5.63
C CYS A 161 -7.70 -2.48 -5.36
N THR A 162 -8.04 -3.38 -4.42
CA THR A 162 -9.45 -3.60 -4.04
C THR A 162 -10.01 -2.40 -3.29
N VAL A 163 -9.27 -1.79 -2.36
CA VAL A 163 -9.74 -0.61 -1.62
C VAL A 163 -9.98 0.60 -2.53
N SER A 164 -9.18 0.78 -3.59
CA SER A 164 -9.42 1.82 -4.61
C SER A 164 -10.68 1.58 -5.45
N HIS A 165 -11.09 0.32 -5.66
CA HIS A 165 -12.22 -0.02 -6.55
C HIS A 165 -13.53 -0.30 -5.81
N THR A 166 -13.51 -1.08 -4.73
CA THR A 166 -14.69 -1.64 -4.04
C THR A 166 -14.88 -1.12 -2.61
N GLY A 167 -13.96 -0.32 -2.08
CA GLY A 167 -13.98 0.12 -0.69
C GLY A 167 -13.42 -0.94 0.27
N LEU A 168 -13.90 -0.97 1.52
CA LEU A 168 -13.21 -1.66 2.61
C LEU A 168 -13.28 -3.20 2.50
N THR A 169 -12.13 -3.82 2.22
CA THR A 169 -11.97 -5.28 2.01
C THR A 169 -10.88 -5.88 2.91
N MET A 170 -10.93 -7.20 3.13
CA MET A 170 -9.86 -7.98 3.76
C MET A 170 -9.43 -9.16 2.86
N THR A 171 -8.17 -9.56 2.94
CA THR A 171 -7.61 -10.69 2.18
C THR A 171 -8.17 -12.02 2.72
N ALA A 172 -8.97 -12.72 1.91
CA ALA A 172 -9.51 -14.05 2.25
C ALA A 172 -8.61 -15.22 1.77
N ASN A 173 -7.87 -15.02 0.68
CA ASN A 173 -6.88 -15.96 0.17
C ASN A 173 -5.74 -15.20 -0.53
N LEU A 174 -4.51 -15.71 -0.38
CA LEU A 174 -3.34 -15.20 -1.08
C LEU A 174 -2.48 -16.40 -1.51
N ASN A 175 -2.41 -16.65 -2.81
CA ASN A 175 -1.64 -17.75 -3.40
C ASN A 175 -0.50 -17.17 -4.25
N ILE A 176 0.75 -17.43 -3.84
CA ILE A 176 1.94 -16.82 -4.43
C ILE A 176 2.85 -17.92 -4.98
N ASN A 177 3.28 -17.73 -6.23
CA ASN A 177 4.20 -18.62 -6.93
C ASN A 177 5.53 -17.89 -7.18
N PHE A 178 6.49 -18.00 -6.27
CA PHE A 178 7.84 -17.42 -6.46
C PHE A 178 8.54 -18.12 -7.64
N LYS A 179 8.83 -17.37 -8.72
CA LYS A 179 9.47 -17.91 -9.93
C LYS A 179 10.98 -17.64 -10.02
N ARG A 180 11.47 -16.62 -9.31
CA ARG A 180 12.88 -16.23 -9.19
C ARG A 180 13.09 -15.59 -7.81
N PRO A 181 14.29 -15.66 -7.21
CA PRO A 181 14.62 -14.84 -6.05
C PRO A 181 14.66 -13.35 -6.44
N SER A 182 14.55 -12.46 -5.47
CA SER A 182 14.66 -11.00 -5.66
C SER A 182 15.77 -10.46 -4.76
N THR A 183 16.64 -9.64 -5.34
CA THR A 183 17.72 -8.90 -4.66
C THR A 183 17.25 -7.50 -4.30
#